data_AF-A0A2T6KZ77-F1
#
_entry.id   AF-A0A2T6KZ77-F1
#
_cell.length_a   1.000
_cell.length_b   1.000
_cell.length_c   1.000
_cell.angle_alpha   90.00
_cell.angle_beta   90.00
_cell.angle_gamma   90.00
#
_symmetry.space_group_name_H-M   'P 1'
#
loop_
_entity.id
_entity.type
_entity.pdbx_description
1 polymer ?
#
loop_
_entity_poly.entity_id
_entity_poly.type
_entity_poly.pdbx_seq_one_letter_code
_entity_poly.pdbx_strand_id
1 'polypeptide(L)'
;MAGQIPVERKPLYRRVWFWIVLGVLVLPVLGFGAMVVWFLTTGGWSAPEPESVDCAEAMRSAGFETLPVPTGTGTDGTGSGATCAGGGFQDPFVTINFVAPQDDVDAWLRAELPETELQAEPCVDVDACLQVSYGEPDAPESGWNLDVSTTDQGDGKVAVAIMAFSM
;
A
#
# COMPACT_ATOMS: atom_id res chain seq x y z
N MET A 1 -23.34 74.63 -40.55
CA MET A 1 -24.03 73.34 -40.36
C MET A 1 -23.00 72.24 -40.56
N ALA A 2 -22.53 71.61 -39.48
CA ALA A 2 -21.49 70.59 -39.55
C ALA A 2 -22.16 69.21 -39.54
N GLY A 3 -21.98 68.45 -40.62
CA GLY A 3 -22.48 67.07 -40.75
C GLY A 3 -21.58 66.11 -39.98
N GLN A 4 -22.16 65.31 -39.08
CA GLN A 4 -21.45 64.23 -38.39
C GLN A 4 -21.35 63.00 -39.30
N ILE A 5 -20.14 62.49 -39.51
CA ILE A 5 -19.88 61.22 -40.20
C ILE A 5 -20.19 60.08 -39.21
N PRO A 6 -21.08 59.12 -39.53
CA PRO A 6 -21.31 57.98 -38.67
C PRO A 6 -20.07 57.07 -38.70
N VAL A 7 -19.37 56.98 -37.56
CA VAL A 7 -18.26 56.04 -37.38
C VAL A 7 -18.87 54.65 -37.20
N GLU A 8 -18.95 53.89 -38.28
CA GLU A 8 -19.37 52.50 -38.28
C GLU A 8 -18.33 51.65 -37.51
N ARG A 9 -18.56 51.46 -36.21
CA ARG A 9 -17.74 50.58 -35.39
C ARG A 9 -18.02 49.13 -35.81
N LYS A 10 -17.13 48.55 -36.61
CA LYS A 10 -17.14 47.10 -36.92
C LYS A 10 -17.29 46.31 -35.61
N PRO A 11 -18.14 45.28 -35.55
CA PRO A 11 -18.46 44.59 -34.31
C PRO A 11 -17.23 43.80 -33.82
N LEU A 12 -16.44 44.43 -32.96
CA LEU A 12 -15.35 43.79 -32.20
C LEU A 12 -15.87 42.60 -31.37
N TYR A 13 -17.18 42.56 -31.14
CA TYR A 13 -17.88 41.54 -30.39
C TYR A 13 -17.60 40.12 -30.88
N ARG A 14 -17.57 39.87 -32.20
CA ARG A 14 -17.34 38.52 -32.75
C ARG A 14 -15.92 38.03 -32.54
N ARG A 15 -14.94 38.95 -32.58
CA ARG A 15 -13.52 38.63 -32.40
C ARG A 15 -13.21 38.41 -30.92
N VAL A 16 -13.78 39.23 -30.03
CA VAL A 16 -13.68 39.05 -28.58
C VAL A 16 -14.38 37.76 -28.13
N TRP A 17 -15.57 37.45 -28.66
CA TRP A 17 -16.27 36.19 -28.36
C TRP A 17 -15.49 34.95 -28.79
N PHE A 18 -14.82 34.99 -29.94
CA PHE A 18 -13.97 33.90 -30.39
C PHE A 18 -12.85 33.60 -29.39
N TRP A 19 -12.19 34.63 -28.86
CA TRP A 19 -11.14 34.46 -27.84
C TRP A 19 -11.67 33.98 -26.49
N ILE A 20 -12.88 34.40 -26.10
CA ILE A 20 -13.53 33.91 -24.87
C ILE A 20 -13.86 32.42 -25.01
N VAL A 21 -14.50 32.00 -26.11
CA VAL A 21 -14.85 30.59 -26.34
C VAL A 21 -13.59 29.72 -26.44
N LEU A 22 -12.55 30.22 -27.13
CA LEU A 22 -11.26 29.53 -27.21
C LEU A 22 -10.64 29.38 -25.82
N GLY A 23 -10.64 30.43 -24.99
CA GLY A 23 -10.14 30.38 -23.63
C GLY A 23 -10.90 29.38 -22.76
N VAL A 24 -12.24 29.39 -22.83
CA VAL A 24 -13.10 28.46 -22.07
C VAL A 24 -12.90 27.00 -22.49
N LEU A 25 -12.54 26.73 -23.75
CA LEU A 25 -12.26 25.37 -24.22
C LEU A 25 -10.82 24.93 -23.96
N VAL A 26 -9.85 25.83 -24.09
CA VAL A 26 -8.42 25.49 -24.02
C VAL A 26 -7.90 25.48 -22.58
N LEU A 27 -8.38 26.38 -21.72
CA LEU A 27 -7.92 26.45 -20.33
C LEU A 27 -8.22 25.20 -19.50
N PRO A 28 -9.41 24.56 -19.60
CA PRO A 28 -9.68 23.31 -18.88
C PRO A 28 -8.81 22.16 -19.38
N VAL A 29 -8.55 22.10 -20.69
CA VAL A 29 -7.71 21.04 -21.30
C VAL A 29 -6.26 21.20 -20.86
N LEU A 30 -5.74 22.43 -20.80
CA LEU A 30 -4.40 22.70 -20.29
C LEU A 30 -4.29 22.47 -18.78
N GLY A 31 -5.30 22.87 -18.00
CA GLY A 31 -5.34 22.64 -16.56
C GLY A 31 -5.42 21.15 -16.22
N PHE A 32 -6.29 20.41 -16.90
CA PHE A 32 -6.40 18.96 -16.78
C PHE A 32 -5.14 18.26 -17.26
N GLY A 33 -4.57 18.68 -18.39
CA GLY A 33 -3.31 18.14 -18.91
C GLY A 33 -2.14 18.36 -17.94
N ALA A 34 -2.02 19.55 -17.36
CA ALA A 34 -1.01 19.83 -16.34
C ALA A 34 -1.24 19.02 -15.06
N MET A 35 -2.49 18.84 -14.63
CA MET A 35 -2.83 18.00 -13.50
C MET A 35 -2.47 16.54 -13.77
N VAL A 36 -2.80 15.99 -14.94
CA VAL A 36 -2.47 14.61 -15.34
C VAL A 36 -0.96 14.42 -15.45
N VAL A 37 -0.23 15.36 -16.08
CA VAL A 37 1.23 15.29 -16.17
C VAL A 37 1.86 15.37 -14.78
N TRP A 38 1.39 16.26 -13.91
CA TRP A 38 1.83 16.32 -12.52
C TRP A 38 1.56 14.98 -11.82
N PHE A 39 0.35 14.45 -11.94
CA PHE A 39 -0.06 13.19 -11.33
C PHE A 39 0.75 11.97 -11.83
N LEU A 40 1.13 11.95 -13.12
CA LEU A 40 1.97 10.92 -13.71
C LEU A 40 3.46 11.08 -13.35
N THR A 41 3.93 12.31 -13.14
CA THR A 41 5.35 12.60 -12.86
C THR A 41 5.70 12.54 -11.38
N THR A 42 4.76 12.88 -10.49
CA THR A 42 4.94 12.78 -9.04
C THR A 42 4.53 11.42 -8.49
N GLY A 43 4.07 10.51 -9.35
CA GLY A 43 3.51 9.23 -8.91
C GLY A 43 2.37 9.47 -7.93
N GLY A 44 1.33 10.21 -8.30
CA GLY A 44 0.17 10.47 -7.42
C GLY A 44 -0.57 9.20 -6.95
N TRP A 45 -0.15 8.03 -7.45
CA TRP A 45 -0.57 6.68 -7.07
C TRP A 45 0.53 5.87 -6.37
N SER A 46 1.72 6.42 -6.19
CA SER A 46 2.73 5.82 -5.35
C SER A 46 2.17 5.84 -3.93
N ALA A 47 1.69 4.68 -3.48
CA ALA A 47 1.43 4.47 -2.07
C ALA A 47 2.66 4.96 -1.29
N PRO A 48 2.48 5.64 -0.15
CA PRO A 48 3.60 5.97 0.72
C PRO A 48 4.49 4.73 0.85
N GLU A 49 5.80 4.88 0.61
CA GLU A 49 6.72 3.76 0.80
C GLU A 49 6.55 3.26 2.24
N PRO A 50 6.47 1.94 2.48
CA PRO A 50 6.31 1.40 3.82
C PRO A 50 7.43 1.94 4.73
N GLU A 51 7.04 2.56 5.83
CA GLU A 51 7.99 3.09 6.81
C GLU A 51 8.41 1.98 7.78
N SER A 52 9.69 1.96 8.17
CA SER A 52 10.17 1.01 9.17
C SER A 52 9.46 1.25 10.51
N VAL A 53 8.89 0.20 11.10
CA VAL A 53 8.19 0.27 12.40
C VAL A 53 8.85 -0.65 13.43
N ASP A 54 8.55 -0.42 14.71
CA ASP A 54 8.96 -1.33 15.77
C ASP A 54 8.28 -2.70 15.59
N CYS A 55 9.08 -3.76 15.49
CA CYS A 55 8.55 -5.12 15.38
C CYS A 55 7.67 -5.53 16.56
N ALA A 56 7.91 -5.00 17.77
CA ALA A 56 7.04 -5.25 18.92
C ALA A 56 5.64 -4.63 18.74
N GLU A 57 5.55 -3.51 18.02
CA GLU A 57 4.26 -2.91 17.67
C GLU A 57 3.58 -3.70 16.55
N ALA A 58 4.31 -4.07 15.51
CA ALA A 58 3.78 -4.86 14.39
C ALA A 58 3.24 -6.22 14.86
N MET A 59 3.98 -6.94 15.71
CA MET A 59 3.54 -8.22 16.29
C MET A 59 2.26 -8.06 17.10
N ARG A 60 2.18 -7.02 17.95
CA ARG A 60 0.98 -6.75 18.76
C ARG A 60 -0.24 -6.47 17.88
N SER A 61 -0.08 -5.71 16.80
CA SER A 61 -1.16 -5.43 15.85
C SER A 61 -1.62 -6.69 15.12
N ALA A 62 -0.66 -7.55 14.75
CA ALA A 62 -0.89 -8.83 14.09
C ALA A 62 -1.29 -9.97 15.05
N GLY A 63 -1.43 -9.71 16.36
CA GLY A 63 -1.88 -10.69 17.35
C GLY A 63 -0.83 -11.72 17.78
N PHE A 64 0.45 -11.53 17.45
CA PHE A 64 1.51 -12.47 17.81
C PHE A 64 2.20 -12.10 19.13
N GLU A 65 2.44 -13.11 19.97
CA GLU A 65 3.23 -12.95 21.20
C GLU A 65 4.73 -13.08 20.93
N THR A 66 5.10 -13.98 20.02
CA THR A 66 6.49 -14.34 19.75
C THR A 66 6.80 -14.48 18.26
N LEU A 67 8.10 -14.52 17.93
CA LEU A 67 8.62 -14.88 16.61
C LEU A 67 9.72 -15.94 16.76
N PRO A 68 9.93 -16.82 15.77
CA PRO A 68 10.99 -17.83 15.79
C PRO A 68 12.38 -17.22 15.58
N VAL A 69 12.48 -15.91 15.37
CA VAL A 69 13.73 -15.16 15.21
C VAL A 69 13.78 -13.95 16.13
N PRO A 70 14.97 -13.42 16.45
CA PRO A 70 15.07 -12.15 17.15
C PRO A 70 14.40 -11.02 16.36
N THR A 71 13.67 -10.14 17.05
CA THR A 71 13.19 -8.89 16.46
C THR A 71 14.39 -7.98 16.18
N GLY A 72 14.72 -7.78 14.91
CA GLY A 72 15.78 -6.88 14.51
C GLY A 72 15.34 -5.43 14.60
N THR A 73 16.26 -4.52 14.93
CA THR A 73 16.09 -3.07 14.75
C THR A 73 16.71 -2.59 13.43
N GLY A 74 17.00 -3.51 12.50
CA GLY A 74 17.90 -3.27 11.37
C GLY A 74 17.19 -2.71 10.15
N THR A 75 17.39 -1.43 9.89
CA THR A 75 17.02 -0.72 8.64
C THR A 75 17.80 -1.19 7.40
N ASP A 76 18.71 -2.16 7.56
CA ASP A 76 19.82 -2.38 6.61
C ASP A 76 19.79 -3.76 5.94
N GLY A 77 18.69 -4.52 6.05
CA GLY A 77 18.46 -5.78 5.32
C GLY A 77 19.52 -6.89 5.53
N THR A 78 20.42 -6.72 6.50
CA THR A 78 21.60 -7.55 6.74
C THR A 78 21.58 -8.27 8.08
N GLY A 79 20.54 -8.03 8.90
CA GLY A 79 20.36 -8.69 10.19
C GLY A 79 19.65 -10.04 10.06
N SER A 80 20.12 -11.05 10.79
CA SER A 80 19.51 -12.39 10.88
C SER A 80 18.21 -12.42 11.70
N GLY A 81 17.36 -11.40 11.57
CA GLY A 81 16.17 -11.20 12.41
C GLY A 81 14.97 -10.65 11.63
N ALA A 82 13.86 -10.46 12.33
CA ALA A 82 12.63 -9.96 11.70
C ALA A 82 12.76 -8.49 11.29
N THR A 83 12.18 -8.16 10.13
CA THR A 83 12.07 -6.81 9.57
C THR A 83 10.61 -6.42 9.52
N CYS A 84 10.27 -5.25 10.05
CA CYS A 84 8.89 -4.80 10.16
C CYS A 84 8.69 -3.43 9.50
N ALA A 85 7.61 -3.32 8.74
CA ALA A 85 7.22 -2.07 8.07
C ALA A 85 5.73 -1.81 8.25
N GLY A 86 5.32 -0.55 8.21
CA GLY A 86 3.93 -0.13 8.29
C GLY A 86 3.61 0.88 7.20
N GLY A 87 2.33 0.99 6.85
CA GLY A 87 1.89 1.94 5.86
C GLY A 87 0.38 2.02 5.74
N GLY A 88 -0.07 2.81 4.77
CA GLY A 88 -1.50 2.96 4.46
C GLY A 88 -2.12 4.23 5.08
N PHE A 89 -2.83 4.99 4.25
CA PHE A 89 -3.60 6.16 4.69
C PHE A 89 -5.09 5.83 4.90
N GLN A 90 -5.68 5.07 3.98
CA GLN A 90 -7.07 4.58 4.09
C GLN A 90 -7.11 3.15 4.64
N ASP A 91 -6.21 2.29 4.17
CA ASP A 91 -6.12 0.89 4.55
C ASP A 91 -4.79 0.67 5.30
N PRO A 92 -4.73 0.91 6.62
CA PRO A 92 -3.51 0.76 7.38
C PRO A 92 -3.11 -0.72 7.43
N PHE A 93 -1.83 -0.97 7.22
CA PHE A 93 -1.24 -2.29 7.25
C PHE A 93 0.09 -2.29 7.99
N VAL A 94 0.46 -3.45 8.51
CA VAL A 94 1.80 -3.75 9.01
C VAL A 94 2.29 -5.04 8.37
N THR A 95 3.58 -5.11 8.06
CA THR A 95 4.23 -6.31 7.55
C THR A 95 5.36 -6.74 8.47
N ILE A 96 5.53 -8.05 8.61
CA ILE A 96 6.62 -8.68 9.36
C ILE A 96 7.26 -9.72 8.45
N ASN A 97 8.55 -9.59 8.19
CA ASN A 97 9.29 -10.47 7.29
C ASN A 97 10.50 -11.07 7.99
N PHE A 98 10.70 -12.38 7.88
CA PHE A 98 11.87 -13.06 8.42
C PHE A 98 12.20 -14.36 7.69
N VAL A 99 13.40 -14.90 7.94
CA VAL A 99 13.81 -16.22 7.47
C VAL A 99 14.20 -17.08 8.66
N ALA A 100 13.64 -18.27 8.76
CA ALA A 100 13.86 -19.20 9.87
C ALA A 100 13.92 -20.66 9.38
N PRO A 101 14.46 -21.61 10.18
CA PRO A 101 14.32 -23.03 9.90
C PRO A 101 12.85 -23.45 9.83
N GLN A 102 12.51 -24.35 8.91
CA GLN A 102 11.13 -24.80 8.71
C GLN A 102 10.52 -25.38 9.99
N ASP A 103 11.27 -26.21 10.72
CA ASP A 103 10.80 -26.81 11.98
C ASP A 103 10.43 -25.76 13.04
N ASP A 104 11.16 -24.63 13.08
CA ASP A 104 10.91 -23.54 14.01
C ASP A 104 9.65 -22.75 13.59
N VAL A 105 9.46 -22.53 12.28
CA VAL A 105 8.24 -21.89 11.74
C VAL A 105 7.01 -22.76 12.01
N ASP A 106 7.09 -24.07 11.76
CA ASP A 106 5.99 -25.00 11.99
C ASP A 106 5.62 -25.09 13.48
N ALA A 107 6.62 -25.03 14.37
CA ALA A 107 6.40 -25.01 15.81
C ALA A 107 5.74 -23.70 16.26
N TRP A 108 6.19 -22.58 15.70
CA TRP A 108 5.64 -21.25 15.98
C TRP A 108 4.18 -21.11 15.48
N LEU A 109 3.89 -21.52 14.24
CA LEU A 109 2.53 -21.50 13.69
C LEU A 109 1.55 -22.31 14.54
N ARG A 110 1.95 -23.51 14.98
CA ARG A 110 1.12 -24.34 15.88
C ARG A 110 0.88 -23.71 17.26
N ALA A 111 1.75 -22.81 17.70
CA ALA A 111 1.63 -22.16 19.00
C ALA A 111 0.76 -20.90 18.92
N GLU A 112 0.96 -20.07 17.88
CA GLU A 112 0.27 -18.78 17.74
C GLU A 112 -1.05 -18.90 16.97
N LEU A 113 -1.16 -19.86 16.05
CA LEU A 113 -2.33 -20.09 15.19
C LEU A 113 -2.78 -21.57 15.28
N PRO A 114 -3.21 -22.05 16.46
CA PRO A 114 -3.48 -23.46 16.69
C PRO A 114 -4.70 -23.99 15.93
N GLU A 115 -5.64 -23.13 15.56
CA GLU A 115 -6.89 -23.50 14.90
C GLU A 115 -6.86 -23.28 13.38
N THR A 116 -5.73 -22.76 12.85
CA THR A 116 -5.60 -22.40 11.44
C THR A 116 -4.41 -23.11 10.79
N GLU A 117 -4.67 -23.83 9.69
CA GLU A 117 -3.66 -24.55 8.92
C GLU A 117 -3.21 -23.76 7.69
N LEU A 118 -1.92 -23.83 7.36
CA LEU A 118 -1.39 -23.35 6.09
C LEU A 118 -2.07 -24.10 4.92
N GLN A 119 -2.69 -23.35 4.02
CA GLN A 119 -3.31 -23.87 2.81
C GLN A 119 -2.43 -23.56 1.59
N ALA A 120 -2.56 -24.37 0.55
CA ALA A 120 -1.84 -24.14 -0.71
C ALA A 120 -2.40 -22.95 -1.51
N GLU A 121 -3.61 -22.46 -1.19
CA GLU A 121 -4.26 -21.37 -1.92
C GLU A 121 -5.15 -20.48 -1.02
N PRO A 122 -5.24 -19.15 -1.25
CA PRO A 122 -4.42 -18.33 -2.14
C PRO A 122 -3.53 -17.36 -1.36
N CYS A 123 -2.20 -17.37 -1.56
CA CYS A 123 -1.44 -16.12 -1.63
C CYS A 123 -0.49 -16.23 -2.82
N VAL A 124 -0.42 -15.18 -3.63
CA VAL A 124 0.13 -15.23 -5.00
C VAL A 124 1.64 -15.47 -4.97
N ASP A 125 2.11 -16.41 -5.80
CA ASP A 125 3.54 -16.76 -5.97
C ASP A 125 4.27 -17.20 -4.68
N VAL A 126 3.58 -17.86 -3.74
CA VAL A 126 4.18 -18.45 -2.53
C VAL A 126 3.88 -19.96 -2.40
N ASP A 127 4.67 -20.67 -1.59
CA ASP A 127 4.56 -22.14 -1.47
C ASP A 127 3.40 -22.58 -0.58
N ALA A 128 3.14 -21.84 0.51
CA ALA A 128 1.95 -22.01 1.33
C ALA A 128 1.49 -20.68 1.92
N CYS A 129 0.18 -20.52 2.10
CA CYS A 129 -0.43 -19.35 2.70
C CYS A 129 -1.57 -19.67 3.65
N LEU A 130 -1.77 -18.77 4.61
CA LEU A 130 -2.85 -18.78 5.57
C LEU A 130 -3.44 -17.39 5.59
N GLN A 131 -4.77 -17.31 5.51
CA GLN A 131 -5.52 -16.06 5.68
C GLN A 131 -6.44 -16.24 6.87
N VAL A 132 -6.42 -15.30 7.81
CA VAL A 132 -7.33 -15.24 8.94
C VAL A 132 -8.12 -13.95 8.84
N SER A 133 -9.41 -14.09 8.61
CA SER A 133 -10.34 -12.97 8.53
C SER A 133 -10.80 -12.56 9.92
N TYR A 134 -11.23 -11.30 10.03
CA TYR A 134 -11.86 -10.83 11.25
C TYR A 134 -13.01 -11.74 11.73
N GLY A 135 -12.95 -12.15 13.00
CA GLY A 135 -13.97 -12.99 13.65
C GLY A 135 -13.73 -14.49 13.53
N GLU A 136 -12.62 -14.91 12.92
CA GLU A 136 -12.16 -16.30 12.95
C GLU A 136 -11.40 -16.64 14.25
N PRO A 137 -11.25 -17.93 14.62
CA PRO A 137 -10.73 -18.35 15.92
C PRO A 137 -9.33 -17.81 16.26
N ASP A 138 -8.46 -17.65 15.27
CA ASP A 138 -7.10 -17.15 15.43
C ASP A 138 -6.95 -15.68 14.96
N ALA A 139 -8.06 -14.98 14.76
CA ALA A 139 -8.02 -13.59 14.33
C ALA A 139 -7.49 -12.71 15.46
N PRO A 140 -6.64 -11.71 15.17
CA PRO A 140 -6.20 -10.73 16.16
C PRO A 140 -7.39 -10.06 16.87
N GLU A 141 -7.37 -9.99 18.21
CA GLU A 141 -8.38 -9.28 18.99
C GLU A 141 -8.50 -7.78 18.61
N SER A 142 -7.45 -7.25 17.97
CA SER A 142 -7.39 -5.89 17.43
C SER A 142 -8.39 -5.62 16.31
N GLY A 143 -8.98 -6.67 15.71
CA GLY A 143 -9.92 -6.55 14.61
C GLY A 143 -9.27 -6.54 13.22
N TRP A 144 -8.00 -6.93 13.15
CA TRP A 144 -7.22 -6.96 11.91
C TRP A 144 -7.42 -8.29 11.18
N ASN A 145 -7.33 -8.26 9.86
CA ASN A 145 -7.15 -9.46 9.05
C ASN A 145 -5.66 -9.78 8.98
N LEU A 146 -5.33 -11.04 8.75
CA LEU A 146 -3.98 -11.56 8.79
C LEU A 146 -3.72 -12.45 7.57
N ASP A 147 -2.71 -12.11 6.79
CA ASP A 147 -2.15 -12.98 5.74
C ASP A 147 -0.76 -13.45 6.19
N VAL A 148 -0.53 -14.76 6.23
CA VAL A 148 0.76 -15.38 6.51
C VAL A 148 1.18 -16.22 5.33
N SER A 149 2.27 -15.84 4.69
CA SER A 149 2.81 -16.54 3.52
C SER A 149 4.20 -17.09 3.81
N THR A 150 4.51 -18.22 3.18
CA THR A 150 5.78 -18.93 3.33
C THR A 150 6.38 -19.28 1.97
N THR A 151 7.69 -19.10 1.83
CA THR A 151 8.45 -19.43 0.63
C THR A 151 9.70 -20.21 0.99
N ASP A 152 9.89 -21.38 0.41
CA ASP A 152 11.08 -22.21 0.59
C ASP A 152 12.30 -21.48 0.02
N GLN A 153 13.35 -21.36 0.84
CA GLN A 153 14.63 -20.77 0.47
C GLN A 153 15.70 -21.83 0.19
N GLY A 154 15.35 -23.11 0.31
CA GLY A 154 16.29 -24.23 0.32
C GLY A 154 16.98 -24.39 1.67
N ASP A 155 17.77 -25.47 1.80
CA ASP A 155 18.54 -25.80 3.00
C ASP A 155 17.71 -25.91 4.30
N GLY A 156 16.41 -26.26 4.17
CA GLY A 156 15.49 -26.39 5.29
C GLY A 156 15.08 -25.06 5.93
N LYS A 157 15.20 -23.94 5.19
CA LYS A 157 14.80 -22.61 5.63
C LYS A 157 13.61 -22.10 4.84
N VAL A 158 12.76 -21.35 5.52
CA VAL A 158 11.57 -20.74 4.97
C VAL A 158 11.60 -19.25 5.22
N ALA A 159 11.34 -18.47 4.18
CA ALA A 159 11.02 -17.05 4.29
C ALA A 159 9.53 -16.92 4.64
N VAL A 160 9.23 -16.15 5.69
CA VAL A 160 7.87 -15.90 6.15
C VAL A 160 7.58 -14.42 5.95
N ALA A 161 6.46 -14.12 5.29
CA ALA A 161 5.94 -12.78 5.12
C ALA A 161 4.52 -12.72 5.68
N ILE A 162 4.37 -11.90 6.71
CA ILE A 162 3.11 -11.65 7.42
C ILE A 162 2.63 -10.27 7.04
N MET A 163 1.35 -10.14 6.72
CA MET A 163 0.67 -8.86 6.56
C MET A 163 -0.56 -8.85 7.46
N ALA A 164 -0.64 -7.87 8.36
CA ALA A 164 -1.87 -7.57 9.06
C ALA A 164 -2.45 -6.27 8.51
N PHE A 165 -3.75 -6.22 8.27
CA PHE A 165 -4.44 -5.03 7.73
C PHE A 165 -5.87 -4.89 8.26
N SER A 166 -6.36 -3.65 8.36
CA SER A 166 -7.77 -3.37 8.67
C SER A 166 -8.57 -3.05 7.41
N MET A 167 -9.69 -3.74 7.18
CA MET A 167 -10.69 -3.42 6.14
C MET A 167 -11.91 -2.71 6.73
#